data_AF-A0A7C7PYX4-F1
#
_entry.id   AF-A0A7C7PYX4-F1
#
_cell.length_a   1.000
_cell.length_b   1.000
_cell.length_c   1.000
_cell.angle_alpha   90.00
_cell.angle_beta   90.00
_cell.angle_gamma   90.00
#
_symmetry.space_group_name_H-M   'P 1'
#
loop_
_entity.id
_entity.type
_entity.pdbx_description
1 polymer ?
#
loop_
_entity_poly.entity_id
_entity_poly.type
_entity_poly.pdbx_seq_one_letter_code
_entity_poly.pdbx_strand_id
1 'polypeptide(L)'
;MSPEFELGLNLITRFEKELRAISESPSPEDAKPIIESIKHPIFGAAAQIKAGDGPLKEDILKPLLFLVSNFRELSDFEGTKEAVRELLGLVEKARCSNT
;
A
#
# COMPACT_ATOMS: atom_id res chain seq x y z
N MET A 1 -7.67 -2.78 17.00
CA MET A 1 -8.18 -2.83 15.61
C MET A 1 -8.85 -4.19 15.41
N SER A 2 -9.54 -4.44 14.29
CA SER A 2 -10.00 -5.81 13.99
C SER A 2 -8.84 -6.69 13.49
N PRO A 3 -8.92 -8.02 13.64
CA PRO A 3 -7.87 -8.94 13.17
C PRO A 3 -7.55 -8.80 11.67
N GLU A 4 -8.57 -8.60 10.84
CA GLU A 4 -8.43 -8.39 9.40
C GLU A 4 -7.66 -7.10 9.12
N PHE A 5 -8.00 -6.02 9.83
CA PHE A 5 -7.33 -4.74 9.67
C PHE A 5 -5.84 -4.83 10.07
N GLU A 6 -5.54 -5.48 11.19
CA GLU A 6 -4.16 -5.71 11.64
C GLU A 6 -3.37 -6.56 10.65
N LEU A 7 -3.98 -7.62 10.11
CA LEU A 7 -3.36 -8.45 9.09
C LEU A 7 -3.07 -7.65 7.81
N GLY A 8 -3.99 -6.80 7.39
CA GLY A 8 -3.79 -5.88 6.27
C GLY A 8 -2.61 -4.93 6.47
N LEU A 9 -2.51 -4.30 7.66
CA LEU A 9 -1.38 -3.42 8.00
C LEU A 9 -0.06 -4.18 8.03
N ASN A 10 -0.04 -5.37 8.64
CA ASN A 10 1.15 -6.20 8.73
C ASN A 10 1.67 -6.62 7.36
N LEU A 11 0.77 -6.90 6.41
CA LEU A 11 1.17 -7.16 5.02
C LEU A 11 1.82 -5.93 4.39
N ILE A 12 1.23 -4.73 4.53
CA ILE A 12 1.82 -3.50 3.97
C ILE A 12 3.19 -3.23 4.58
N THR A 13 3.33 -3.33 5.90
CA THR A 13 4.61 -3.15 6.60
C THR A 13 5.65 -4.18 6.16
N ARG A 14 5.27 -5.44 5.94
CA ARG A 14 6.20 -6.48 5.49
C ARG A 14 6.86 -6.14 4.13
N PHE A 15 6.15 -5.42 3.27
CA PHE A 15 6.63 -5.00 1.95
C PHE A 15 7.00 -3.51 1.90
N GLU A 16 7.26 -2.89 3.06
CA GLU A 16 7.60 -1.47 3.14
C GLU A 16 8.84 -1.13 2.29
N LYS A 17 9.87 -1.99 2.30
CA LYS A 17 11.10 -1.76 1.55
C LYS A 17 10.84 -1.71 0.04
N GLU A 18 10.06 -2.67 -0.46
CA GLU A 18 9.69 -2.76 -1.87
C GLU A 18 8.80 -1.59 -2.28
N LEU A 19 7.85 -1.20 -1.42
CA LEU A 19 7.03 0.00 -1.61
C LEU A 19 7.91 1.26 -1.70
N ARG A 20 8.84 1.46 -0.77
CA ARG A 20 9.79 2.59 -0.83
C ARG A 20 10.60 2.58 -2.13
N ALA A 21 11.12 1.42 -2.52
CA ALA A 21 11.86 1.26 -3.77
C ALA A 21 11.01 1.63 -5.01
N ILE A 22 9.72 1.31 -5.04
CA ILE A 22 8.79 1.77 -6.10
C ILE A 22 8.69 3.30 -6.08
N SER A 23 8.51 3.92 -4.91
CA SER A 23 8.36 5.37 -4.78
C SER A 23 9.62 6.17 -5.16
N GLU A 24 10.78 5.52 -5.12
CA GLU A 24 12.10 6.07 -5.43
C GLU A 24 12.60 5.68 -6.83
N SER A 25 11.88 4.78 -7.51
CA SER A 25 12.28 4.28 -8.83
C SER A 25 12.28 5.42 -9.86
N PRO A 26 13.32 5.52 -10.71
CA PRO A 26 13.44 6.63 -11.66
C PRO A 26 12.56 6.45 -12.90
N SER A 27 12.13 5.21 -13.18
CA SER A 27 11.30 4.89 -14.35
C SER A 27 10.28 3.78 -14.05
N PRO A 28 9.17 3.71 -14.83
CA PRO A 28 8.23 2.59 -14.78
C PRO A 28 8.90 1.23 -15.02
N GLU A 29 9.88 1.17 -15.92
CA GLU A 29 10.61 -0.05 -16.28
C GLU A 29 11.39 -0.62 -15.09
N ASP A 30 11.98 0.25 -14.26
CA ASP A 30 12.72 -0.15 -13.05
C ASP A 30 11.78 -0.57 -11.91
N ALA A 31 10.62 0.08 -11.80
CA ALA A 31 9.63 -0.24 -10.77
C ALA A 31 8.86 -1.53 -11.06
N LYS A 32 8.65 -1.87 -12.35
CA LYS A 32 7.77 -2.96 -12.78
C LYS A 32 8.15 -4.33 -12.18
N PRO A 33 9.41 -4.77 -12.15
CA PRO A 33 9.78 -6.04 -11.51
C PRO A 33 9.44 -6.08 -10.02
N ILE A 34 9.59 -4.94 -9.32
CA ILE A 34 9.29 -4.81 -7.90
C ILE A 34 7.77 -4.91 -7.70
N ILE A 35 7.00 -4.15 -8.47
CA ILE A 35 5.53 -4.18 -8.47
C ILE A 35 5.03 -5.61 -8.71
N GLU A 36 5.53 -6.30 -9.72
CA GLU A 36 5.14 -7.67 -10.05
C GLU A 36 5.38 -8.64 -8.88
N SER A 37 6.45 -8.44 -8.12
CA SER A 37 6.78 -9.28 -6.96
C SER A 37 5.87 -9.06 -5.74
N ILE A 38 5.26 -7.87 -5.60
CA ILE A 38 4.46 -7.51 -4.41
C ILE A 38 2.97 -7.28 -4.68
N LYS A 39 2.54 -7.18 -5.94
CA LYS A 39 1.15 -6.77 -6.26
C LYS A 39 0.09 -7.65 -5.62
N HIS A 40 0.29 -8.98 -5.59
CA HIS A 40 -0.68 -9.90 -5.00
C HIS A 40 -0.81 -9.74 -3.48
N PRO A 41 0.29 -9.69 -2.70
CA PRO A 41 0.23 -9.31 -1.30
C PRO A 41 -0.46 -7.96 -1.05
N ILE A 42 -0.18 -6.93 -1.86
CA ILE A 42 -0.82 -5.61 -1.72
C ILE A 42 -2.33 -5.67 -2.01
N PHE A 43 -2.75 -6.45 -3.00
CA PHE A 43 -4.17 -6.68 -3.27
C PHE A 43 -4.85 -7.40 -2.10
N GLY A 44 -4.15 -8.39 -1.52
CA GLY A 44 -4.59 -9.07 -0.31
C GLY A 44 -4.75 -8.11 0.87
N ALA A 45 -3.77 -7.23 1.10
CA ALA A 45 -3.87 -6.20 2.13
C ALA A 45 -5.10 -5.30 1.93
N ALA A 46 -5.39 -4.91 0.68
CA ALA A 46 -6.57 -4.09 0.40
C ALA A 46 -7.90 -4.78 0.71
N ALA A 47 -8.00 -6.07 0.42
CA ALA A 47 -9.18 -6.84 0.81
C ALA A 47 -9.36 -6.89 2.33
N GLN A 48 -8.25 -7.08 3.07
CA GLN A 48 -8.25 -7.21 4.53
C GLN A 48 -8.57 -5.89 5.22
N ILE A 49 -7.94 -4.78 4.82
CA ILE A 49 -8.25 -3.43 5.34
C ILE A 49 -9.72 -3.06 5.04
N LYS A 50 -10.25 -3.44 3.86
CA LYS A 50 -11.65 -3.17 3.51
C LYS A 50 -12.63 -3.93 4.41
N ALA A 51 -12.32 -5.19 4.70
CA ALA A 51 -13.16 -6.07 5.52
C ALA A 51 -13.07 -5.76 7.02
N GLY A 52 -11.91 -5.32 7.51
CA GLY A 52 -11.67 -5.03 8.91
C GLY A 52 -11.97 -3.58 9.31
N ASP A 53 -11.91 -3.29 10.61
CA ASP A 53 -12.09 -1.94 11.17
C ASP A 53 -10.85 -1.47 11.95
N GLY A 54 -10.48 -0.22 11.73
CA GLY A 54 -9.28 0.37 12.34
C GLY A 54 -9.18 1.89 12.11
N PRO A 55 -8.23 2.56 12.79
CA PRO A 55 -8.01 3.98 12.64
C PRO A 55 -7.54 4.30 11.23
N LEU A 56 -7.99 5.45 10.72
CA LEU A 56 -7.65 5.94 9.39
C LEU A 56 -7.99 4.95 8.26
N LYS A 57 -8.91 4.00 8.47
CA LYS A 57 -9.28 2.96 7.49
C LYS A 57 -9.58 3.55 6.11
N GLU A 58 -10.49 4.52 6.06
CA GLU A 58 -10.91 5.14 4.81
C GLU A 58 -9.78 5.92 4.14
N ASP A 59 -8.92 6.56 4.93
CA ASP A 59 -7.76 7.30 4.44
C ASP A 59 -6.70 6.34 3.89
N ILE A 60 -6.46 5.19 4.54
CA ILE A 60 -5.54 4.14 4.07
C ILE A 60 -6.07 3.47 2.82
N LEU A 61 -7.39 3.21 2.74
CA LEU A 61 -8.00 2.52 1.60
C LEU A 61 -7.87 3.31 0.31
N LYS A 62 -7.94 4.64 0.34
CA LYS A 62 -7.84 5.48 -0.86
C LYS A 62 -6.57 5.24 -1.68
N PRO A 63 -5.34 5.48 -1.17
CA PRO A 63 -4.11 5.22 -1.91
C PRO A 63 -3.95 3.73 -2.21
N LEU A 64 -4.40 2.84 -1.31
CA LEU A 64 -4.29 1.41 -1.51
C LEU A 64 -5.12 0.91 -2.71
N LEU A 65 -6.35 1.39 -2.87
CA LEU A 65 -7.20 1.07 -4.03
C LEU A 65 -6.65 1.68 -5.33
N PHE A 66 -6.09 2.89 -5.25
CA PHE A 66 -5.38 3.49 -6.38
C PHE A 66 -4.22 2.61 -6.83
N LEU A 67 -3.39 2.11 -5.90
CA LEU A 67 -2.29 1.19 -6.18
C LEU A 67 -2.79 -0.14 -6.76
N VAL A 68 -3.90 -0.69 -6.25
CA VAL A 68 -4.49 -1.93 -6.81
C VAL A 68 -4.86 -1.76 -8.28
N SER A 69 -5.40 -0.60 -8.65
CA SER A 69 -5.73 -0.29 -10.05
C SER A 69 -4.47 -0.08 -10.88
N ASN A 70 -3.57 0.78 -10.41
CA ASN A 70 -2.37 1.16 -11.16
C ASN A 70 -1.33 0.05 -11.26
N PHE A 71 -1.23 -0.89 -10.32
CA PHE A 71 -0.31 -2.03 -10.45
C PHE A 71 -0.69 -2.99 -11.57
N ARG A 72 -1.95 -2.95 -12.06
CA ARG A 72 -2.39 -3.79 -13.18
C ARG A 72 -2.06 -3.18 -14.53
N GLU A 73 -2.20 -1.87 -14.64
CA GLU A 73 -2.14 -1.14 -15.91
C GLU A 73 -0.87 -0.28 -16.05
N LEU A 74 -0.29 0.11 -14.93
CA LEU A 74 0.89 0.98 -14.78
C LEU A 74 0.76 2.28 -15.60
N SER A 75 -0.46 2.80 -15.65
CA SER A 75 -0.86 3.94 -16.48
C SER A 75 -0.45 5.29 -15.90
N ASP A 76 -0.38 5.40 -14.56
CA ASP A 76 0.07 6.59 -13.86
C ASP A 76 1.19 6.26 -12.86
N PHE A 77 2.45 6.37 -13.33
CA PHE A 77 3.61 6.03 -12.51
C PHE A 77 3.91 7.08 -11.43
N GLU A 78 3.79 8.38 -11.74
CA GLU A 78 4.02 9.41 -10.73
C GLU A 78 2.92 9.38 -9.66
N GLY A 79 1.66 9.21 -10.05
CA GLY A 79 0.58 8.98 -9.08
C GLY A 79 0.81 7.72 -8.24
N THR A 80 1.38 6.66 -8.83
CA THR A 80 1.76 5.44 -8.08
C THR A 80 2.80 5.76 -7.00
N LYS A 81 3.82 6.55 -7.33
CA LYS A 81 4.87 6.95 -6.37
C LYS A 81 4.29 7.78 -5.22
N GLU A 82 3.42 8.75 -5.51
CA GLU A 82 2.76 9.55 -4.47
C GLU A 82 1.84 8.70 -3.59
N ALA A 83 1.02 7.84 -4.19
CA ALA A 83 0.12 6.94 -3.45
C ALA A 83 0.89 6.00 -2.52
N VAL A 84 2.07 5.52 -2.91
CA VAL A 84 2.93 4.73 -2.02
C VAL A 84 3.42 5.57 -0.82
N ARG A 85 3.91 6.79 -1.04
CA ARG A 85 4.41 7.64 0.06
C ARG A 85 3.30 7.98 1.04
N GLU A 86 2.13 8.34 0.51
CA GLU A 86 0.94 8.60 1.30
C GLU A 86 0.54 7.37 2.14
N LEU A 87 0.47 6.20 1.49
CA LEU A 87 0.14 4.94 2.15
C LEU A 87 1.08 4.66 3.33
N LEU A 88 2.40 4.74 3.12
CA LEU A 88 3.37 4.47 4.17
C LEU A 88 3.23 5.43 5.35
N GLY A 89 3.02 6.72 5.08
CA GLY A 89 2.78 7.72 6.13
C GLY A 89 1.48 7.49 6.91
N LEU A 90 0.42 7.02 6.25
CA LEU A 90 -0.85 6.69 6.92
C LEU A 90 -0.75 5.42 7.76
N VAL A 91 -0.05 4.39 7.25
CA VAL A 91 0.19 3.14 7.99
C VAL A 91 1.00 3.41 9.26
N GLU A 92 2.02 4.26 9.19
CA GLU A 92 2.80 4.67 10.37
C GLU A 92 1.92 5.38 11.40
N LYS A 93 1.13 6.36 10.98
CA LYS A 93 0.20 7.09 11.86
C LYS A 93 -0.85 6.17 12.50
N ALA A 94 -1.42 5.25 11.74
CA ALA A 94 -2.42 4.31 12.24
C ALA A 94 -1.86 3.39 13.32
N ARG A 95 -0.57 3.02 13.21
CA ARG A 95 0.10 2.21 14.23
C ARG A 95 0.44 3.01 15.49
N CYS A 96 0.88 4.26 15.36
CA CYS A 96 1.16 5.13 16.51
C CYS A 96 -0.11 5.57 17.26
N SER A 97 -1.26 5.63 16.58
CA SER A 97 -2.55 5.99 17.20
C SER A 97 -3.13 4.91 18.14
N ASN A 98 -2.48 3.74 18.23
CA ASN A 98 -2.84 2.63 19.12
C ASN A 98 -1.89 2.47 20.33
N THR A 99 -0.92 3.35 20.49
CA THR A 99 -0.05 3.45 21.68
C THR A 99 -0.59 4.51 22.64
#